data_AF-A0A7X7TZ12-F1
#
_entry.id   AF-A0A7X7TZ12-F1
#
_cell.length_a   1.000
_cell.length_b   1.000
_cell.length_c   1.000
_cell.angle_alpha   90.00
_cell.angle_beta   90.00
_cell.angle_gamma   90.00
#
_symmetry.space_group_name_H-M   'P 1'
#
loop_
_entity.id
_entity.type
_entity.pdbx_description
1 polymer ?
#
loop_
_entity_poly.entity_id
_entity_poly.type
_entity_poly.pdbx_seq_one_letter_code
_entity_poly.pdbx_strand_id
1 'polypeptide(L)'
;MSINRIASVLAVLALLSVNGRAADIILNEYNAVDSNDFLNGGNASADDDGGRASDSYFGRVRGNGGDWFELVVIKDHLDIRGWQLDIYENKILDETLVLTANPIWQDLRAGTIITVSEDVPSDVSYNPAAGDWWINVQANNNGDGLYIEKSSFPVSATNWQLRIRDKAGQIVFGPAGEGISPVSGVSGTEIFRLEADPDATITAASTDYDDGADFSTFGAPNRWASQGLGKLRSVVTPAAGASLKVLAPNGDEAFAMGDIVDVKWESTSVTEPVRVEFSIDNGHSWTETYPANVGNTGSYKWLVPLVDAPQALVRVSSKTRPAVYDVSDKPFTIVSSPMASAMTSFFGFSL
;
A
#
# COMPACT_ATOMS: atom_id res chain seq x y z
N MET A 1 -30.69 4.28 -56.86
CA MET A 1 -31.39 3.46 -55.86
C MET A 1 -30.34 2.62 -55.14
N SER A 2 -30.32 2.65 -53.80
CA SER A 2 -29.41 1.90 -52.87
C SER A 2 -27.95 2.41 -52.78
N ILE A 3 -27.46 3.10 -51.73
CA ILE A 3 -27.30 2.82 -50.28
C ILE A 3 -25.91 2.20 -49.92
N ASN A 4 -25.14 2.96 -49.12
CA ASN A 4 -24.07 2.63 -48.13
C ASN A 4 -22.84 1.80 -48.59
N ARG A 5 -21.60 2.12 -48.19
CA ARG A 5 -21.11 2.02 -46.80
C ARG A 5 -19.90 2.92 -46.48
N ILE A 6 -19.90 3.32 -45.22
CA ILE A 6 -19.01 4.22 -44.48
C ILE A 6 -17.84 3.44 -43.86
N ALA A 7 -16.72 4.14 -43.72
CA ALA A 7 -15.62 4.01 -42.76
C ALA A 7 -14.77 2.73 -42.71
N SER A 8 -13.48 2.92 -43.01
CA SER A 8 -12.38 2.22 -42.34
C SER A 8 -11.40 3.27 -41.83
N VAL A 9 -11.67 3.82 -40.65
CA VAL A 9 -10.63 4.48 -39.84
C VAL A 9 -9.97 3.36 -39.05
N LEU A 10 -8.81 2.92 -39.51
CA LEU A 10 -7.98 1.98 -38.77
C LEU A 10 -7.39 2.76 -37.58
N ALA A 11 -8.00 2.59 -36.42
CA ALA A 11 -7.43 3.02 -35.16
C ALA A 11 -6.18 2.17 -34.89
N VAL A 12 -5.02 2.68 -35.26
CA VAL A 12 -3.74 2.21 -34.72
C VAL A 12 -3.72 2.66 -33.27
N LEU A 13 -4.15 1.79 -32.36
CA LEU A 13 -3.97 1.99 -30.93
C LEU A 13 -2.46 1.95 -30.68
N ALA A 14 -1.90 3.11 -30.34
CA ALA A 14 -0.50 3.23 -29.97
C ALA A 14 -0.21 2.38 -28.72
N LEU A 15 0.44 1.23 -28.91
CA LEU A 15 1.18 0.53 -27.87
C LEU A 15 2.48 1.31 -27.60
N LEU A 16 2.35 2.37 -26.81
CA LEU A 16 3.41 3.10 -26.13
C LEU A 16 2.78 3.46 -24.77
N SER A 17 3.25 3.05 -23.60
CA SER A 17 4.55 2.58 -23.16
C SER A 17 4.36 1.98 -21.77
N VAL A 18 4.99 0.86 -21.44
CA VAL A 18 5.28 0.54 -20.02
C VAL A 18 6.78 0.66 -19.84
N ASN A 19 7.29 1.90 -19.98
CA ASN A 19 8.58 2.20 -19.38
C ASN A 19 8.39 2.03 -17.88
N GLY A 20 9.12 1.06 -17.31
CA GLY A 20 9.01 0.61 -15.93
C GLY A 20 8.80 1.76 -14.97
N ARG A 21 7.55 1.91 -14.52
CA ARG A 21 7.31 2.60 -13.26
C ARG A 21 7.89 1.69 -12.19
N ALA A 22 8.68 2.27 -11.30
CA ALA A 22 9.07 1.61 -10.06
C ALA A 22 7.81 1.02 -9.42
N ALA A 23 7.86 -0.26 -9.03
CA ALA A 23 6.73 -0.87 -8.36
C ALA A 23 6.49 -0.13 -7.02
N ASP A 24 5.25 0.31 -6.77
CA ASP A 24 4.88 0.92 -5.48
C ASP A 24 4.57 -0.17 -4.43
N ILE A 25 4.09 -1.32 -4.89
CA ILE A 25 3.77 -2.53 -4.13
C ILE A 25 3.94 -3.73 -5.07
N ILE A 26 4.35 -4.88 -4.55
CA ILE A 26 4.57 -6.11 -5.34
C ILE A 26 3.90 -7.32 -4.69
N LEU A 27 3.58 -8.34 -5.49
CA LEU A 27 3.26 -9.68 -5.01
C LEU A 27 4.53 -10.31 -4.43
N ASN A 28 4.45 -10.91 -3.25
CA ASN A 28 5.60 -11.51 -2.57
C ASN A 28 5.50 -13.02 -2.45
N GLU A 29 4.33 -13.53 -2.09
CA GLU A 29 4.06 -14.95 -1.89
C GLU A 29 2.57 -15.23 -2.12
N TYR A 30 2.23 -16.42 -2.60
CA TYR A 30 0.89 -16.97 -2.41
C TYR A 30 0.96 -18.48 -2.33
N ASN A 31 -0.05 -19.07 -1.70
CA ASN A 31 -0.15 -20.50 -1.55
C ASN A 31 -0.95 -21.13 -2.70
N ALA A 32 -0.36 -22.09 -3.42
CA ALA A 32 -1.07 -22.87 -4.45
C ALA A 32 -1.45 -24.28 -3.95
N VAL A 33 -1.27 -24.58 -2.65
CA VAL A 33 -1.52 -25.92 -2.10
C VAL A 33 -3.01 -26.24 -2.08
N ASP A 34 -3.38 -27.34 -2.72
CA ASP A 34 -4.76 -27.83 -2.80
C ASP A 34 -5.32 -28.14 -1.41
N SER A 35 -6.60 -27.86 -1.21
CA SER A 35 -7.32 -28.01 0.09
C SER A 35 -7.16 -29.37 0.79
N ASN A 36 -6.84 -30.44 0.04
CA ASN A 36 -6.66 -31.79 0.58
C ASN A 36 -5.20 -32.21 0.75
N ASP A 37 -4.27 -31.45 0.18
CA ASP A 37 -2.85 -31.76 0.11
C ASP A 37 -2.05 -30.92 1.09
N PHE A 38 -0.80 -31.32 1.32
CA PHE A 38 0.15 -30.57 2.13
C PHE A 38 1.20 -29.94 1.22
N LEU A 39 1.85 -28.87 1.69
CA LEU A 39 3.06 -28.34 1.06
C LEU A 39 4.10 -29.47 0.87
N ASN A 40 4.65 -29.61 -0.34
CA ASN A 40 5.50 -30.73 -0.78
C ASN A 40 4.87 -32.13 -0.63
N GLY A 41 3.55 -32.23 -0.76
CA GLY A 41 2.83 -33.52 -0.74
C GLY A 41 2.94 -34.24 0.61
N GLY A 42 2.85 -35.56 0.64
CA GLY A 42 3.01 -36.36 1.86
C GLY A 42 1.82 -36.34 2.82
N ASN A 43 2.10 -36.23 4.13
CA ASN A 43 1.07 -36.30 5.18
C ASN A 43 1.33 -35.30 6.33
N ALA A 44 0.56 -35.42 7.41
CA ALA A 44 0.64 -34.51 8.56
C ALA A 44 1.99 -34.60 9.33
N SER A 45 2.76 -35.67 9.15
CA SER A 45 4.03 -35.90 9.86
C SER A 45 5.28 -35.61 9.03
N ALA A 46 5.24 -35.81 7.71
CA ALA A 46 6.37 -35.61 6.82
C ALA A 46 5.89 -35.28 5.39
N ASP A 47 6.72 -34.56 4.64
CA ASP A 47 6.58 -34.38 3.19
C ASP A 47 7.01 -35.64 2.42
N ASP A 48 6.82 -35.63 1.11
CA ASP A 48 7.14 -36.76 0.23
C ASP A 48 8.65 -37.08 0.16
N ASP A 49 9.50 -36.10 0.49
CA ASP A 49 10.95 -36.26 0.57
C ASP A 49 11.42 -36.80 1.95
N GLY A 50 10.49 -37.04 2.87
CA GLY A 50 10.77 -37.49 4.24
C GLY A 50 11.28 -36.39 5.17
N GLY A 51 11.26 -35.14 4.70
CA GLY A 51 11.50 -33.92 5.45
C GLY A 51 10.23 -33.37 6.11
N ARG A 52 10.17 -32.05 6.26
CA ARG A 52 9.04 -31.35 6.88
C ARG A 52 8.85 -29.94 6.29
N ALA A 53 8.42 -29.88 5.05
CA ALA A 53 7.92 -28.64 4.44
C ALA A 53 6.71 -28.12 5.22
N SER A 54 6.71 -26.84 5.56
CA SER A 54 5.66 -26.22 6.37
C SER A 54 5.68 -24.71 6.24
N ASP A 55 4.58 -24.08 6.63
CA ASP A 55 4.52 -22.64 6.83
C ASP A 55 5.05 -22.23 8.20
N SER A 56 5.67 -21.05 8.33
CA SER A 56 6.15 -20.51 9.61
C SER A 56 5.03 -20.15 10.60
N TYR A 57 3.85 -19.77 10.10
CA TYR A 57 2.68 -19.40 10.87
C TYR A 57 1.71 -20.58 11.03
N PHE A 58 1.33 -21.23 9.93
CA PHE A 58 0.35 -22.33 9.97
C PHE A 58 0.96 -23.67 10.39
N GLY A 59 2.28 -23.83 10.23
CA GLY A 59 2.94 -25.12 10.37
C GLY A 59 2.57 -26.07 9.23
N ARG A 60 2.43 -27.36 9.56
CA ARG A 60 2.13 -28.41 8.59
C ARG A 60 0.62 -28.67 8.56
N VAL A 61 -0.08 -28.07 7.61
CA VAL A 61 -1.54 -28.18 7.48
C VAL A 61 -1.96 -28.45 6.03
N ARG A 62 -3.18 -28.97 5.85
CA ARG A 62 -3.74 -29.17 4.50
C ARG A 62 -4.16 -27.84 3.89
N GLY A 63 -4.04 -27.71 2.56
CA GLY A 63 -4.35 -26.48 1.83
C GLY A 63 -3.48 -25.30 2.22
N ASN A 64 -2.39 -25.54 2.95
CA ASN A 64 -1.44 -24.57 3.51
C ASN A 64 -1.99 -23.18 3.90
N GLY A 65 -3.05 -23.16 4.72
CA GLY A 65 -3.64 -21.94 5.28
C GLY A 65 -4.91 -21.44 4.57
N GLY A 66 -5.38 -22.17 3.57
CA GLY A 66 -6.52 -21.79 2.74
C GLY A 66 -6.11 -20.79 1.65
N ASP A 67 -7.04 -19.92 1.29
CA ASP A 67 -6.86 -18.93 0.24
C ASP A 67 -6.20 -17.66 0.81
N TRP A 68 -4.94 -17.42 0.42
CA TRP A 68 -4.19 -16.23 0.80
C TRP A 68 -3.08 -15.84 -0.19
N PHE A 69 -2.76 -14.55 -0.20
CA PHE A 69 -1.58 -14.01 -0.86
C PHE A 69 -0.96 -12.90 -0.03
N GLU A 70 0.31 -12.62 -0.29
CA GLU A 70 1.13 -11.67 0.43
C GLU A 70 1.71 -10.62 -0.52
N LEU A 71 1.70 -9.36 -0.07
CA LEU A 71 2.26 -8.21 -0.77
C LEU A 71 3.37 -7.56 0.05
N VAL A 72 4.33 -6.95 -0.62
CA VAL A 72 5.33 -6.07 0.01
C VAL A 72 5.20 -4.66 -0.52
N VAL A 73 5.06 -3.71 0.39
CA VAL A 73 5.04 -2.28 0.09
C VAL A 73 6.46 -1.83 -0.25
N ILE A 74 6.65 -1.21 -1.42
CA ILE A 74 7.97 -0.76 -1.89
C ILE A 74 8.13 0.75 -1.71
N LYS A 75 7.07 1.51 -2.00
CA LYS A 75 7.07 2.95 -1.85
C LYS A 75 6.76 3.34 -0.40
N ASP A 76 7.61 4.17 0.18
CA ASP A 76 7.39 4.69 1.53
C ASP A 76 6.26 5.74 1.51
N HIS A 77 5.45 5.77 2.57
CA HIS A 77 4.26 6.63 2.69
C HIS A 77 3.24 6.38 1.56
N LEU A 78 2.97 5.11 1.29
CA LEU A 78 2.02 4.71 0.26
C LEU A 78 0.60 4.73 0.81
N ASP A 79 -0.28 5.47 0.13
CA ASP A 79 -1.73 5.43 0.34
C ASP A 79 -2.37 4.49 -0.68
N ILE A 80 -2.94 3.39 -0.20
CA ILE A 80 -3.61 2.37 -1.04
C ILE A 80 -5.12 2.32 -0.87
N ARG A 81 -5.74 3.34 -0.27
CA ARG A 81 -7.21 3.35 -0.10
C ARG A 81 -7.93 3.38 -1.44
N GLY A 82 -8.91 2.50 -1.60
CA GLY A 82 -9.68 2.33 -2.83
C GLY A 82 -8.93 1.63 -3.96
N TRP A 83 -7.73 1.12 -3.69
CA TRP A 83 -7.00 0.29 -4.67
C TRP A 83 -7.71 -1.05 -4.86
N GLN A 84 -7.52 -1.63 -6.05
CA GLN A 84 -8.19 -2.84 -6.50
C GLN A 84 -7.17 -3.95 -6.73
N LEU A 85 -7.49 -5.14 -6.25
CA LEU A 85 -6.71 -6.37 -6.37
C LEU A 85 -7.50 -7.32 -7.26
N ASP A 86 -7.16 -7.31 -8.56
CA ASP A 86 -7.81 -8.16 -9.55
C ASP A 86 -7.17 -9.55 -9.54
N ILE A 87 -7.97 -10.57 -9.29
CA ILE A 87 -7.56 -11.97 -9.20
C ILE A 87 -8.01 -12.69 -10.46
N TYR A 88 -7.09 -13.42 -11.08
CA TYR A 88 -7.31 -14.17 -12.31
C TYR A 88 -7.09 -15.65 -12.06
N GLU A 89 -7.95 -16.45 -12.68
CA GLU A 89 -7.85 -17.90 -12.76
C GLU A 89 -7.90 -18.29 -14.23
N ASN A 90 -6.95 -19.10 -14.70
CA ASN A 90 -6.85 -19.46 -16.13
C ASN A 90 -6.92 -18.25 -17.09
N LYS A 91 -6.33 -17.12 -16.68
CA LYS A 91 -6.31 -15.83 -17.42
C LYS A 91 -7.69 -15.17 -17.58
N ILE A 92 -8.68 -15.60 -16.82
CA ILE A 92 -10.01 -15.00 -16.74
C ILE A 92 -10.09 -14.24 -15.42
N LEU A 93 -10.59 -13.01 -15.45
CA LEU A 93 -10.83 -12.24 -14.22
C LEU A 93 -11.91 -12.99 -13.42
N ASP A 94 -11.53 -13.44 -12.23
CA ASP A 94 -12.40 -14.20 -11.34
C ASP A 94 -13.04 -13.27 -10.30
N GLU A 95 -12.20 -12.48 -9.61
CA GLU A 95 -12.65 -11.57 -8.55
C GLU A 95 -11.86 -10.26 -8.53
N THR A 96 -12.44 -9.22 -7.94
CA THR A 96 -11.74 -7.96 -7.64
C THR A 96 -11.98 -7.57 -6.19
N LEU A 97 -10.94 -7.70 -5.36
CA LEU A 97 -11.00 -7.21 -3.98
C LEU A 97 -10.71 -5.71 -3.96
N VAL A 98 -11.49 -4.95 -3.20
CA VAL A 98 -11.31 -3.49 -3.09
C VAL A 98 -10.90 -3.13 -1.67
N LEU A 99 -9.75 -2.47 -1.53
CA LEU A 99 -9.31 -1.93 -0.25
C LEU A 99 -10.18 -0.73 0.11
N THR A 100 -10.73 -0.75 1.32
CA THR A 100 -11.65 0.31 1.78
C THR A 100 -10.94 1.65 1.99
N ALA A 101 -11.70 2.68 2.38
CA ALA A 101 -11.16 3.97 2.77
C ALA A 101 -10.57 4.00 4.20
N ASN A 102 -10.37 2.85 4.83
CA ASN A 102 -9.88 2.77 6.21
C ASN A 102 -8.50 3.44 6.36
N PRO A 103 -8.27 4.26 7.41
CA PRO A 103 -6.99 4.93 7.66
C PRO A 103 -5.76 4.03 7.76
N ILE A 104 -5.92 2.73 8.06
CA ILE A 104 -4.79 1.79 8.09
C ILE A 104 -3.98 1.78 6.78
N TRP A 105 -4.65 2.05 5.65
CA TRP A 105 -4.07 2.03 4.31
C TRP A 105 -3.46 3.36 3.86
N GLN A 106 -3.55 4.42 4.66
CA GLN A 106 -3.25 5.78 4.21
C GLN A 106 -1.75 6.13 4.21
N ASP A 107 -0.94 5.39 4.98
CA ASP A 107 0.46 5.75 5.25
C ASP A 107 1.34 4.51 5.46
N LEU A 108 1.33 3.61 4.48
CA LEU A 108 2.11 2.38 4.54
C LEU A 108 3.59 2.67 4.33
N ARG A 109 4.43 2.04 5.16
CA ARG A 109 5.87 2.20 5.14
C ARG A 109 6.50 1.17 4.21
N ALA A 110 7.57 1.55 3.54
CA ALA A 110 8.31 0.62 2.70
C ALA A 110 8.83 -0.58 3.53
N GLY A 111 8.63 -1.79 3.03
CA GLY A 111 8.93 -3.04 3.71
C GLY A 111 7.84 -3.55 4.65
N THR A 112 6.65 -2.93 4.61
CA THR A 112 5.43 -3.49 5.21
C THR A 112 5.00 -4.72 4.42
N ILE A 113 4.69 -5.80 5.14
CA ILE A 113 4.08 -7.00 4.60
C ILE A 113 2.57 -6.91 4.80
N ILE A 114 1.80 -7.12 3.74
CA ILE A 114 0.34 -7.18 3.79
C ILE A 114 -0.08 -8.57 3.36
N THR A 115 -0.75 -9.31 4.24
CA THR A 115 -1.42 -10.56 3.90
C THR A 115 -2.91 -10.30 3.69
N VAL A 116 -3.46 -10.91 2.65
CA VAL A 116 -4.91 -11.00 2.42
C VAL A 116 -5.27 -12.46 2.49
N SER A 117 -6.19 -12.82 3.39
CA SER A 117 -6.58 -14.20 3.64
C SER A 117 -8.09 -14.33 3.82
N GLU A 118 -8.67 -15.46 3.44
CA GLU A 118 -10.07 -15.74 3.75
C GLU A 118 -10.31 -16.17 5.19
N ASP A 119 -9.37 -16.92 5.75
CA ASP A 119 -9.57 -17.69 6.98
C ASP A 119 -8.84 -17.10 8.19
N VAL A 120 -7.83 -16.25 7.97
CA VAL A 120 -7.11 -15.57 9.06
C VAL A 120 -7.81 -14.26 9.42
N PRO A 121 -8.27 -14.08 10.68
CA PRO A 121 -8.87 -12.82 11.11
C PRO A 121 -7.94 -11.62 10.91
N SER A 122 -8.52 -10.46 10.59
CA SER A 122 -7.75 -9.23 10.40
C SER A 122 -6.89 -8.90 11.63
N ASP A 123 -5.61 -8.61 11.38
CA ASP A 123 -4.68 -8.04 12.34
C ASP A 123 -4.14 -6.72 11.77
N VAL A 124 -4.46 -5.63 12.44
CA VAL A 124 -4.13 -4.26 12.02
C VAL A 124 -3.35 -3.51 13.10
N SER A 125 -2.62 -4.22 13.97
CA SER A 125 -1.80 -3.61 15.03
C SER A 125 -0.59 -2.79 14.55
N TYR A 126 -0.38 -2.75 13.23
CA TYR A 126 0.61 -2.02 12.46
C TYR A 126 1.28 -0.84 13.17
N ASN A 127 2.55 -1.05 13.55
CA ASN A 127 3.39 -0.05 14.16
C ASN A 127 4.87 -0.28 13.80
N PRO A 128 5.31 0.18 12.62
CA PRO A 128 6.69 -0.01 12.15
C PRO A 128 7.76 0.49 13.13
N ALA A 129 7.47 1.58 13.86
CA ALA A 129 8.38 2.16 14.85
C ALA A 129 8.59 1.24 16.06
N ALA A 130 7.61 0.41 16.40
CA ALA A 130 7.71 -0.62 17.43
C ALA A 130 8.19 -1.98 16.87
N GLY A 131 8.51 -2.06 15.58
CA GLY A 131 8.93 -3.30 14.93
C GLY A 131 7.79 -4.17 14.41
N ASP A 132 6.54 -3.69 14.45
CA ASP A 132 5.40 -4.36 13.84
C ASP A 132 5.19 -3.85 12.40
N TRP A 133 5.58 -4.68 11.44
CA TRP A 133 5.62 -4.36 10.01
C TRP A 133 4.60 -5.14 9.20
N TRP A 134 3.65 -5.78 9.87
CA TRP A 134 2.71 -6.70 9.25
C TRP A 134 1.28 -6.21 9.43
N ILE A 135 0.50 -6.36 8.37
CA ILE A 135 -0.95 -6.20 8.37
C ILE A 135 -1.54 -7.47 7.77
N ASN A 136 -2.50 -8.08 8.45
CA ASN A 136 -3.37 -9.07 7.86
C ASN A 136 -4.79 -8.51 7.71
N VAL A 137 -5.42 -8.73 6.57
CA VAL A 137 -6.85 -8.44 6.41
C VAL A 137 -7.62 -9.64 5.91
N GLN A 138 -8.76 -9.87 6.54
CA GLN A 138 -9.66 -10.95 6.17
C GLN A 138 -10.57 -10.53 5.01
N ALA A 139 -10.39 -11.12 3.84
CA ALA A 139 -11.33 -10.98 2.72
C ALA A 139 -12.20 -12.23 2.67
N ASN A 140 -13.41 -12.13 3.23
CA ASN A 140 -14.35 -13.24 3.29
C ASN A 140 -15.76 -12.69 3.08
N ASN A 141 -16.60 -13.43 2.35
CA ASN A 141 -18.01 -13.07 2.13
C ASN A 141 -18.79 -12.80 3.44
N ASN A 142 -18.40 -13.46 4.53
CA ASN A 142 -19.00 -13.31 5.85
C ASN A 142 -18.17 -12.43 6.82
N GLY A 143 -17.06 -11.85 6.35
CA GLY A 143 -16.20 -10.97 7.12
C GLY A 143 -16.85 -9.64 7.50
N ASP A 144 -16.12 -8.77 8.21
CA ASP A 144 -16.63 -7.46 8.62
C ASP A 144 -16.72 -6.45 7.47
N GLY A 145 -15.86 -6.59 6.45
CA GLY A 145 -15.76 -5.67 5.32
C GLY A 145 -15.10 -4.33 5.67
N LEU A 146 -14.38 -4.26 6.79
CA LEU A 146 -13.90 -3.00 7.37
C LEU A 146 -12.62 -2.47 6.72
N TYR A 147 -11.76 -3.38 6.26
CA TYR A 147 -10.45 -3.05 5.70
C TYR A 147 -10.38 -3.37 4.20
N ILE A 148 -11.01 -4.47 3.81
CA ILE A 148 -11.19 -4.91 2.42
C ILE A 148 -12.67 -5.27 2.25
N GLU A 149 -13.25 -5.02 1.07
CA GLU A 149 -14.66 -5.34 0.80
C GLU A 149 -14.94 -6.84 1.02
N LYS A 150 -16.17 -7.17 1.43
CA LYS A 150 -16.58 -8.57 1.69
C LYS A 150 -16.64 -9.32 0.37
N SER A 151 -15.59 -10.07 0.10
CA SER A 151 -15.49 -10.96 -1.04
C SER A 151 -14.57 -12.10 -0.65
N SER A 152 -14.96 -13.29 -1.09
CA SER A 152 -14.15 -14.49 -1.06
C SER A 152 -13.45 -14.66 -2.39
N PHE A 153 -12.25 -15.22 -2.39
CA PHE A 153 -11.41 -15.38 -3.57
C PHE A 153 -10.67 -16.72 -3.54
N PRO A 154 -10.53 -17.42 -4.68
CA PRO A 154 -9.72 -18.62 -4.75
C PRO A 154 -8.24 -18.26 -4.87
N VAL A 155 -7.38 -19.13 -4.34
CA VAL A 155 -5.96 -19.23 -4.70
C VAL A 155 -5.68 -20.68 -5.07
N SER A 156 -5.06 -20.92 -6.22
CA SER A 156 -4.86 -22.28 -6.72
C SER A 156 -3.67 -22.40 -7.67
N ALA A 157 -3.39 -23.65 -8.06
CA ALA A 157 -2.43 -24.04 -9.08
C ALA A 157 -2.97 -23.95 -10.53
N THR A 158 -4.08 -23.23 -10.78
CA THR A 158 -4.70 -23.14 -12.12
C THR A 158 -4.48 -21.82 -12.85
N ASN A 159 -3.21 -21.43 -12.99
CA ASN A 159 -2.77 -20.15 -13.55
C ASN A 159 -3.27 -18.96 -12.75
N TRP A 160 -3.13 -19.02 -11.42
CA TRP A 160 -3.51 -17.92 -10.54
C TRP A 160 -2.60 -16.70 -10.76
N GLN A 161 -3.21 -15.52 -10.94
CA GLN A 161 -2.48 -14.27 -11.14
C GLN A 161 -3.16 -13.10 -10.42
N LEU A 162 -2.33 -12.17 -9.93
CA LEU A 162 -2.76 -10.93 -9.29
C LEU A 162 -2.35 -9.71 -10.11
N ARG A 163 -3.31 -8.80 -10.37
CA ARG A 163 -3.03 -7.45 -10.87
C ARG A 163 -3.51 -6.40 -9.88
N ILE A 164 -2.62 -5.48 -9.54
CA ILE A 164 -2.88 -4.40 -8.59
C ILE A 164 -3.12 -3.11 -9.36
N ARG A 165 -4.25 -2.47 -9.09
CA ARG A 165 -4.63 -1.17 -9.68
C ARG A 165 -4.84 -0.12 -8.60
N ASP A 166 -4.42 1.10 -8.88
CA ASP A 166 -4.71 2.24 -8.02
C ASP A 166 -6.21 2.58 -8.03
N LYS A 167 -6.61 3.52 -7.18
CA LYS A 167 -8.00 4.01 -7.10
C LYS A 167 -8.54 4.56 -8.43
N ALA A 168 -7.67 5.07 -9.30
CA ALA A 168 -8.04 5.57 -10.63
C ALA A 168 -8.11 4.45 -11.70
N GLY A 169 -7.79 3.21 -11.32
CA GLY A 169 -7.75 2.04 -12.19
C GLY A 169 -6.45 1.89 -12.98
N GLN A 170 -5.40 2.69 -12.71
CA GLN A 170 -4.10 2.51 -13.34
C GLN A 170 -3.42 1.26 -12.77
N ILE A 171 -2.80 0.47 -13.64
CA ILE A 171 -2.02 -0.69 -13.21
C ILE A 171 -0.77 -0.21 -12.48
N VAL A 172 -0.61 -0.65 -11.24
CA VAL A 172 0.55 -0.40 -10.40
C VAL A 172 1.52 -1.58 -10.48
N PHE A 173 0.99 -2.81 -10.46
CA PHE A 173 1.77 -4.03 -10.56
C PHE A 173 0.96 -5.16 -11.21
N GLY A 174 1.63 -6.10 -11.87
CA GLY A 174 1.00 -7.28 -12.43
C GLY A 174 0.37 -7.13 -13.83
N PRO A 175 -0.29 -8.19 -14.34
CA PRO A 175 -0.54 -9.45 -13.63
C PRO A 175 0.76 -10.19 -13.30
N ALA A 176 0.91 -10.63 -12.06
CA ALA A 176 2.02 -11.43 -11.55
C ALA A 176 1.48 -12.74 -10.99
N GLY A 177 2.25 -13.82 -11.08
CA GLY A 177 1.78 -15.15 -10.71
C GLY A 177 2.14 -16.18 -11.77
N GLU A 178 1.46 -17.32 -11.71
CA GLU A 178 1.74 -18.46 -12.56
C GLU A 178 1.59 -18.13 -14.06
N GLY A 179 2.54 -18.63 -14.87
CA GLY A 179 2.52 -18.45 -16.33
C GLY A 179 2.95 -17.04 -16.77
N ILE A 180 3.29 -16.15 -15.84
CA ILE A 180 4.01 -14.90 -16.10
C ILE A 180 5.48 -15.07 -15.71
N SER A 181 5.72 -15.34 -14.42
CA SER A 181 7.02 -15.72 -13.87
C SER A 181 6.79 -16.31 -12.47
N PRO A 182 7.10 -17.59 -12.20
CA PRO A 182 7.73 -18.51 -13.15
C PRO A 182 6.80 -18.84 -14.32
N VAL A 183 7.42 -19.17 -15.46
CA VAL A 183 6.68 -19.61 -16.66
C VAL A 183 6.30 -21.09 -16.54
N SER A 184 7.07 -21.87 -15.75
CA SER A 184 6.58 -23.14 -15.22
C SER A 184 5.39 -22.88 -14.30
N GLY A 185 4.45 -23.82 -14.31
CA GLY A 185 3.27 -23.73 -13.47
C GLY A 185 3.61 -24.09 -12.04
N VAL A 186 3.02 -23.38 -11.07
CA VAL A 186 3.03 -23.77 -9.66
C VAL A 186 2.05 -24.93 -9.50
N SER A 187 2.44 -26.02 -8.85
CA SER A 187 1.57 -27.18 -8.62
C SER A 187 0.72 -27.04 -7.35
N GLY A 188 -0.25 -27.96 -7.20
CA GLY A 188 -1.12 -28.08 -6.01
C GLY A 188 -0.40 -28.46 -4.72
N THR A 189 0.93 -28.53 -4.72
CA THR A 189 1.76 -28.84 -3.55
C THR A 189 2.90 -27.84 -3.35
N GLU A 190 2.88 -26.72 -4.07
CA GLU A 190 3.92 -25.69 -4.07
C GLU A 190 3.37 -24.33 -3.63
N ILE A 191 4.28 -23.41 -3.38
CA ILE A 191 4.01 -21.99 -3.21
C ILE A 191 4.68 -21.22 -4.34
N PHE A 192 4.09 -20.09 -4.68
CA PHE A 192 4.76 -19.07 -5.45
C PHE A 192 5.48 -18.14 -4.50
N ARG A 193 6.74 -17.80 -4.76
CA ARG A 193 7.44 -16.78 -3.96
C ARG A 193 8.41 -15.94 -4.76
N LEU A 194 8.64 -14.73 -4.27
CA LEU A 194 9.77 -13.92 -4.65
C LEU A 194 11.04 -14.40 -3.93
N GLU A 195 12.06 -14.78 -4.69
CA GLU A 195 13.41 -15.16 -4.25
C GLU A 195 14.44 -14.02 -4.41
N ALA A 196 14.01 -12.79 -4.14
CA ALA A 196 14.87 -11.62 -4.11
C ALA A 196 14.45 -10.65 -2.99
N ASP A 197 15.40 -9.80 -2.57
CA ASP A 197 15.08 -8.63 -1.75
C ASP A 197 14.07 -7.76 -2.52
N PRO A 198 12.89 -7.45 -1.96
CA PRO A 198 11.92 -6.57 -2.60
C PRO A 198 12.50 -5.18 -2.84
N ASP A 199 12.39 -4.69 -4.06
CA ASP A 199 12.70 -3.31 -4.41
C ASP A 199 11.93 -2.82 -5.65
N ALA A 200 12.12 -1.55 -5.99
CA ALA A 200 11.46 -0.86 -7.09
C ALA A 200 11.76 -1.44 -8.49
N THR A 201 12.79 -2.28 -8.63
CA THR A 201 13.19 -2.91 -9.89
C THR A 201 12.49 -4.24 -10.14
N ILE A 202 11.86 -4.82 -9.12
CA ILE A 202 11.04 -6.03 -9.28
C ILE A 202 9.83 -5.71 -10.17
N THR A 203 9.64 -6.53 -11.20
CA THR A 203 8.50 -6.48 -12.12
C THR A 203 7.75 -7.79 -12.06
N ALA A 204 6.52 -7.83 -12.54
CA ALA A 204 5.74 -9.07 -12.60
C ALA A 204 6.40 -10.20 -13.43
N ALA A 205 7.32 -9.85 -14.34
CA ALA A 205 8.07 -10.79 -15.17
C ALA A 205 9.52 -10.99 -14.66
N SER A 206 9.84 -10.54 -13.45
CA SER A 206 11.16 -10.78 -12.85
C SER A 206 11.40 -12.29 -12.71
N THR A 207 12.59 -12.73 -13.09
CA THR A 207 13.01 -14.13 -13.01
C THR A 207 13.29 -14.60 -11.58
N ASP A 208 13.17 -13.70 -10.60
CA ASP A 208 13.33 -13.99 -9.19
C ASP A 208 12.07 -14.62 -8.57
N TYR A 209 10.95 -14.68 -9.29
CA TYR A 209 9.78 -15.44 -8.86
C TYR A 209 9.97 -16.92 -9.19
N ASP A 210 9.76 -17.78 -8.19
CA ASP A 210 9.98 -19.21 -8.30
C ASP A 210 8.87 -20.04 -7.63
N ASP A 211 8.76 -21.30 -8.03
CA ASP A 211 7.89 -22.31 -7.45
C ASP A 211 8.63 -23.09 -6.35
N GLY A 212 8.29 -22.83 -5.09
CA GLY A 212 8.92 -23.46 -3.93
C GLY A 212 8.04 -24.57 -3.35
N ALA A 213 8.62 -25.73 -3.02
CA ALA A 213 7.92 -26.75 -2.22
C ALA A 213 8.44 -26.83 -0.78
N ASP A 214 9.59 -26.23 -0.47
CA ASP A 214 10.33 -26.51 0.76
C ASP A 214 9.80 -25.78 2.00
N PHE A 215 9.25 -24.57 1.85
CA PHE A 215 8.80 -23.74 2.97
C PHE A 215 7.94 -22.55 2.49
N SER A 216 7.01 -22.08 3.33
CA SER A 216 6.24 -20.84 3.12
C SER A 216 6.24 -19.93 4.36
N THR A 217 5.87 -18.66 4.19
CA THR A 217 6.11 -17.61 5.19
C THR A 217 4.94 -16.63 5.38
N PHE A 218 3.72 -17.12 5.59
CA PHE A 218 2.58 -16.22 5.83
C PHE A 218 2.86 -15.12 6.87
N GLY A 219 2.82 -13.87 6.45
CA GLY A 219 3.00 -12.69 7.31
C GLY A 219 4.45 -12.46 7.73
N ALA A 220 5.41 -13.03 7.00
CA ALA A 220 6.83 -12.96 7.32
C ALA A 220 7.70 -12.89 6.05
N PRO A 221 8.94 -12.36 6.13
CA PRO A 221 9.81 -12.30 4.96
C PRO A 221 10.10 -13.70 4.40
N ASN A 222 10.08 -13.82 3.07
CA ASN A 222 10.28 -15.09 2.37
C ASN A 222 11.60 -15.78 2.73
N ARG A 223 11.59 -17.11 2.69
CA ARG A 223 12.74 -17.94 3.05
C ARG A 223 13.25 -18.76 1.86
N TRP A 224 14.11 -18.15 1.06
CA TRP A 224 14.98 -18.86 0.09
C TRP A 224 16.47 -18.73 0.48
N ALA A 225 16.83 -17.58 1.07
CA ALA A 225 18.12 -17.28 1.67
C ALA A 225 18.02 -16.22 2.80
N SER A 226 16.81 -16.07 3.37
CA SER A 226 16.35 -14.95 4.22
C SER A 226 16.16 -13.63 3.46
N GLN A 227 14.92 -13.32 3.08
CA GLN A 227 14.55 -12.05 2.45
C GLN A 227 14.95 -10.84 3.29
N GLY A 228 15.68 -9.90 2.68
CA GLY A 228 16.15 -8.69 3.33
C GLY A 228 15.24 -7.49 3.07
N LEU A 229 14.44 -7.09 4.06
CA LEU A 229 13.63 -5.86 3.99
C LEU A 229 14.34 -4.62 4.54
N GLY A 230 15.57 -4.76 5.05
CA GLY A 230 16.31 -3.69 5.73
C GLY A 230 16.55 -2.43 4.88
N LYS A 231 16.73 -2.59 3.56
CA LYS A 231 16.88 -1.45 2.64
C LYS A 231 15.62 -0.59 2.59
N LEU A 232 14.45 -1.22 2.52
CA LEU A 232 13.15 -0.56 2.54
C LEU A 232 12.84 0.05 3.91
N ARG A 233 13.13 -0.70 4.99
CA ARG A 233 12.85 -0.30 6.38
C ARG A 233 13.84 0.72 6.96
N SER A 234 14.86 1.12 6.21
CA SER A 234 15.93 2.04 6.65
C SER A 234 15.43 3.42 7.11
N VAL A 235 14.18 3.76 6.79
CA VAL A 235 13.54 5.06 7.03
C VAL A 235 12.83 5.16 8.39
N VAL A 236 12.66 4.04 9.10
CA VAL A 236 11.86 3.98 10.35
C VAL A 236 12.70 3.99 11.61
N THR A 237 14.03 3.93 11.54
CA THR A 237 14.85 4.24 12.72
C THR A 237 14.87 5.76 12.88
N PRO A 238 14.17 6.37 13.85
CA PRO A 238 14.42 7.78 14.14
C PRO A 238 15.88 7.83 14.56
N ALA A 239 16.69 8.68 13.95
CA ALA A 239 18.00 8.95 14.55
C ALA A 239 17.69 9.42 15.97
N ALA A 240 18.20 8.71 16.99
CA ALA A 240 17.88 9.00 18.38
C ALA A 240 18.02 10.51 18.65
N GLY A 241 16.92 11.18 19.01
CA GLY A 241 16.88 12.63 19.24
C GLY A 241 16.55 13.53 18.04
N ALA A 242 16.01 12.98 16.94
CA ALA A 242 15.43 13.78 15.85
C ALA A 242 13.94 14.07 16.08
N SER A 243 13.51 15.31 15.88
CA SER A 243 12.10 15.71 15.99
C SER A 243 11.75 16.83 15.01
N LEU A 244 10.48 16.88 14.62
CA LEU A 244 9.84 18.04 14.03
C LEU A 244 8.71 18.48 14.96
N LYS A 245 8.36 19.78 14.92
CA LYS A 245 7.21 20.31 15.62
C LYS A 245 6.53 21.38 14.79
N VAL A 246 5.29 21.18 14.36
CA VAL A 246 4.46 22.20 13.72
C VAL A 246 4.12 23.27 14.76
N LEU A 247 4.31 24.52 14.37
CA LEU A 247 4.02 25.70 15.22
C LEU A 247 2.82 26.48 14.70
N ALA A 248 2.60 26.49 13.39
CA ALA A 248 1.47 27.15 12.76
C ALA A 248 1.27 26.62 11.33
N PRO A 249 0.03 26.53 10.82
CA PRO A 249 -1.19 26.47 11.64
C PRO A 249 -1.15 25.26 12.57
N ASN A 250 -1.72 25.41 13.77
CA ASN A 250 -1.66 24.37 14.80
C ASN A 250 -3.03 24.07 15.45
N GLY A 251 -4.10 24.70 14.98
CA GLY A 251 -5.45 24.43 15.44
C GLY A 251 -6.33 25.66 15.63
N ASP A 252 -7.63 25.48 15.41
CA ASP A 252 -8.69 26.47 15.65
C ASP A 252 -8.58 27.76 14.79
N GLU A 253 -7.56 27.89 13.94
CA GLU A 253 -7.45 29.02 13.03
C GLU A 253 -8.50 28.98 11.89
N ALA A 254 -8.73 30.14 11.27
CA ALA A 254 -9.59 30.25 10.10
C ALA A 254 -8.89 31.06 9.01
N PHE A 255 -8.62 30.41 7.87
CA PHE A 255 -8.00 31.04 6.70
C PHE A 255 -9.01 31.22 5.58
N ALA A 256 -8.90 32.30 4.81
CA ALA A 256 -9.65 32.42 3.59
C ALA A 256 -8.94 31.65 2.47
N MET A 257 -9.72 31.00 1.62
CA MET A 257 -9.18 30.37 0.43
C MET A 257 -8.41 31.38 -0.45
N GLY A 258 -7.24 30.99 -0.97
CA GLY A 258 -6.36 31.87 -1.72
C GLY A 258 -5.44 32.76 -0.88
N ASP A 259 -5.53 32.73 0.45
CA ASP A 259 -4.57 33.40 1.33
C ASP A 259 -3.17 32.78 1.19
N ILE A 260 -2.15 33.57 1.52
CA ILE A 260 -0.79 33.07 1.72
C ILE A 260 -0.54 32.98 3.23
N VAL A 261 -0.42 31.75 3.72
CA VAL A 261 -0.21 31.44 5.14
C VAL A 261 1.20 30.88 5.32
N ASP A 262 1.88 31.29 6.39
CA ASP A 262 3.18 30.72 6.75
C ASP A 262 2.96 29.43 7.55
N VAL A 263 3.31 28.27 6.97
CA VAL A 263 3.46 27.03 7.72
C VAL A 263 4.81 27.06 8.43
N LYS A 264 4.82 26.99 9.75
CA LYS A 264 6.02 27.12 10.60
C LYS A 264 6.27 25.85 11.39
N TRP A 265 7.53 25.52 11.57
CA TRP A 265 7.93 24.37 12.37
C TRP A 265 9.30 24.57 13.03
N GLU A 266 9.53 23.81 14.09
CA GLU A 266 10.85 23.59 14.69
C GLU A 266 11.38 22.21 14.31
N SER A 267 12.70 22.07 14.28
CA SER A 267 13.34 20.80 13.98
C SER A 267 14.57 20.57 14.85
N THR A 268 14.70 19.38 15.42
CA THR A 268 15.89 18.95 16.17
C THR A 268 16.56 17.81 15.41
N SER A 269 17.87 17.90 15.17
CA SER A 269 18.64 16.86 14.49
C SER A 269 18.08 16.46 13.10
N VAL A 270 17.44 17.39 12.39
CA VAL A 270 16.94 17.27 11.00
C VAL A 270 17.64 18.33 10.16
N THR A 271 18.53 17.90 9.27
CA THR A 271 19.32 18.80 8.41
C THR A 271 18.98 18.63 6.92
N GLU A 272 18.39 17.50 6.57
CA GLU A 272 17.78 17.23 5.28
C GLU A 272 16.56 18.14 5.01
N PRO A 273 16.12 18.27 3.74
CA PRO A 273 14.86 18.94 3.42
C PRO A 273 13.65 18.28 4.09
N VAL A 274 12.62 19.08 4.38
CA VAL A 274 11.31 18.58 4.82
C VAL A 274 10.28 18.68 3.71
N ARG A 275 9.27 17.81 3.76
CA ARG A 275 8.05 17.86 2.97
C ARG A 275 6.99 18.59 3.78
N VAL A 276 6.21 19.45 3.11
CA VAL A 276 5.05 20.12 3.70
C VAL A 276 3.82 19.65 2.93
N GLU A 277 2.84 19.14 3.66
CA GLU A 277 1.59 18.59 3.13
C GLU A 277 0.42 19.20 3.88
N PHE A 278 -0.73 19.23 3.21
CA PHE A 278 -1.99 19.63 3.82
C PHE A 278 -3.04 18.56 3.58
N SER A 279 -3.99 18.47 4.51
CA SER A 279 -5.19 17.67 4.38
C SER A 279 -6.39 18.61 4.44
N ILE A 280 -7.44 18.30 3.67
CA ILE A 280 -8.73 19.00 3.70
C ILE A 280 -9.85 18.15 4.32
N ASP A 281 -9.49 16.96 4.79
CA ASP A 281 -10.38 15.90 5.23
C ASP A 281 -9.90 15.29 6.55
N ASN A 282 -9.49 16.11 7.52
CA ASN A 282 -9.08 15.70 8.86
C ASN A 282 -7.98 14.63 8.90
N GLY A 283 -7.00 14.72 7.99
CA GLY A 283 -5.85 13.83 7.93
C GLY A 283 -6.13 12.50 7.24
N HIS A 284 -7.31 12.33 6.64
CA HIS A 284 -7.58 11.16 5.82
C HIS A 284 -6.63 11.19 4.62
N SER A 285 -6.65 12.19 3.75
CA SER A 285 -5.72 12.33 2.62
C SER A 285 -4.79 13.52 2.76
N TRP A 286 -3.57 13.38 2.23
CA TRP A 286 -2.52 14.40 2.28
C TRP A 286 -2.09 14.80 0.87
N THR A 287 -2.03 16.10 0.62
CA THR A 287 -1.57 16.67 -0.65
C THR A 287 -0.32 17.50 -0.39
N GLU A 288 0.73 17.28 -1.18
CA GLU A 288 1.96 18.10 -1.10
C GLU A 288 1.66 19.53 -1.55
N THR A 289 2.21 20.51 -0.83
CA THR A 289 2.05 21.93 -1.18
C THR A 289 2.70 22.28 -2.51
N TYR A 290 2.15 23.25 -3.24
CA TYR A 290 2.76 23.78 -4.47
C TYR A 290 3.19 25.26 -4.29
N PRO A 291 4.45 25.62 -4.62
CA PRO A 291 5.53 24.74 -5.10
C PRO A 291 6.06 23.80 -4.00
N ALA A 292 6.52 22.60 -4.34
CA ALA A 292 7.04 21.66 -3.35
C ALA A 292 8.16 22.30 -2.50
N ASN A 293 8.10 22.09 -1.18
CA ASN A 293 9.15 22.61 -0.29
C ASN A 293 10.48 21.87 -0.55
N VAL A 294 11.59 22.62 -0.57
CA VAL A 294 12.91 22.11 -0.97
C VAL A 294 13.96 22.20 0.15
N GLY A 295 13.62 22.66 1.35
CA GLY A 295 14.57 22.80 2.45
C GLY A 295 13.97 22.57 3.83
N ASN A 296 14.79 22.74 4.88
CA ASN A 296 14.35 22.76 6.27
C ASN A 296 14.66 24.12 6.89
N THR A 297 13.86 25.13 6.54
CA THR A 297 14.06 26.54 6.90
C THR A 297 13.23 26.98 8.11
N GLY A 298 12.42 26.08 8.70
CA GLY A 298 11.49 26.36 9.80
C GLY A 298 10.22 27.13 9.38
N SER A 299 10.08 27.46 8.10
CA SER A 299 8.90 28.13 7.56
C SER A 299 8.74 27.91 6.05
N TYR A 300 7.50 27.84 5.58
CA TYR A 300 7.11 27.69 4.19
C TYR A 300 5.85 28.54 3.88
N LYS A 301 5.86 29.25 2.74
CA LYS A 301 4.71 30.06 2.30
C LYS A 301 3.71 29.21 1.54
N TRP A 302 2.62 28.87 2.19
CA TRP A 302 1.55 28.05 1.63
C TRP A 302 0.44 28.90 1.03
N LEU A 303 0.13 28.67 -0.24
CA LEU A 303 -1.07 29.19 -0.88
C LEU A 303 -2.25 28.29 -0.52
N VAL A 304 -3.19 28.83 0.26
CA VAL A 304 -4.37 28.10 0.72
C VAL A 304 -5.24 27.71 -0.49
N PRO A 305 -5.62 26.43 -0.64
CA PRO A 305 -6.37 25.95 -1.79
C PRO A 305 -7.77 26.58 -1.87
N LEU A 306 -8.31 26.64 -3.09
CA LEU A 306 -9.65 27.16 -3.38
C LEU A 306 -10.76 26.14 -3.07
N VAL A 307 -10.83 25.69 -1.82
CA VAL A 307 -11.79 24.70 -1.33
C VAL A 307 -12.23 25.01 0.10
N ASP A 308 -13.51 24.79 0.40
CA ASP A 308 -14.04 24.89 1.77
C ASP A 308 -13.66 23.62 2.53
N ALA A 309 -12.96 23.77 3.65
CA ALA A 309 -12.43 22.64 4.43
C ALA A 309 -12.53 22.95 5.93
N PRO A 310 -13.59 22.51 6.63
CA PRO A 310 -13.77 22.80 8.05
C PRO A 310 -12.85 21.97 8.96
N GLN A 311 -12.15 20.98 8.41
CA GLN A 311 -11.23 20.12 9.15
C GLN A 311 -9.90 19.97 8.41
N ALA A 312 -9.27 21.09 8.06
CA ALA A 312 -7.98 21.07 7.40
C ALA A 312 -6.84 20.87 8.41
N LEU A 313 -5.77 20.20 7.98
CA LEU A 313 -4.54 19.98 8.76
C LEU A 313 -3.31 20.27 7.92
N VAL A 314 -2.18 20.51 8.57
CA VAL A 314 -0.85 20.52 7.95
C VAL A 314 0.05 19.46 8.58
N ARG A 315 0.93 18.89 7.77
CA ARG A 315 1.95 17.93 8.19
C ARG A 315 3.30 18.37 7.66
N VAL A 316 4.32 18.30 8.52
CA VAL A 316 5.72 18.52 8.14
C VAL A 316 6.49 17.24 8.44
N SER A 317 7.13 16.66 7.43
CA SER A 317 7.89 15.41 7.57
C SER A 317 9.29 15.54 6.98
N SER A 318 10.28 14.85 7.56
CA SER A 318 11.60 14.75 6.93
C SER A 318 11.48 14.05 5.57
N LYS A 319 12.22 14.50 4.54
CA LYS A 319 12.22 13.82 3.23
C LYS A 319 12.98 12.50 3.23
N THR A 320 13.94 12.30 4.13
CA THR A 320 14.79 11.09 4.17
C THR A 320 14.56 10.22 5.40
N ARG A 321 13.91 10.76 6.43
CA ARG A 321 13.43 10.05 7.62
C ARG A 321 11.98 10.40 7.95
N PRO A 322 11.02 10.21 7.03
CA PRO A 322 9.61 10.51 7.24
C PRO A 322 8.94 10.05 8.56
N ALA A 323 9.48 9.08 9.32
CA ALA A 323 9.03 8.78 10.69
C ALA A 323 9.25 9.96 11.67
N VAL A 324 10.16 10.87 11.34
CA VAL A 324 10.30 12.18 11.96
C VAL A 324 9.36 13.11 11.22
N TYR A 325 8.19 13.31 11.80
CA TYR A 325 7.18 14.24 11.32
C TYR A 325 6.43 14.85 12.49
N ASP A 326 5.67 15.89 12.20
CA ASP A 326 4.65 16.40 13.09
C ASP A 326 3.43 16.88 12.30
N VAL A 327 2.27 16.87 12.94
CA VAL A 327 0.98 17.29 12.39
C VAL A 327 0.45 18.41 13.28
N SER A 328 -0.27 19.38 12.71
CA SER A 328 -0.98 20.39 13.50
C SER A 328 -1.84 19.74 14.58
N ASP A 329 -1.74 20.22 15.83
CA ASP A 329 -2.36 19.61 17.02
C ASP A 329 -3.89 19.48 16.91
N LYS A 330 -4.54 20.41 16.20
CA LYS A 330 -5.97 20.35 15.87
C LYS A 330 -6.25 20.80 14.45
N PRO A 331 -7.45 20.52 13.93
CA PRO A 331 -7.90 21.08 12.66
C PRO A 331 -8.02 22.60 12.70
N PHE A 332 -7.72 23.23 11.56
CA PHE A 332 -8.09 24.60 11.25
C PHE A 332 -9.14 24.61 10.14
N THR A 333 -9.74 25.76 9.89
CA THR A 333 -10.80 25.93 8.90
C THR A 333 -10.28 26.72 7.69
N ILE A 334 -10.65 26.27 6.49
CA ILE A 334 -10.50 27.03 5.24
C ILE A 334 -11.89 27.44 4.80
N VAL A 335 -12.14 28.75 4.64
CA VAL A 335 -13.46 29.29 4.31
C VAL A 335 -13.45 30.13 3.04
N SER A 336 -14.60 30.18 2.37
CA SER A 336 -14.78 30.82 1.05
C SER A 336 -14.74 32.36 1.04
N SER A 337 -14.59 33.05 2.18
CA SER A 337 -14.59 34.52 2.22
C SER A 337 -13.65 35.10 3.29
N PRO A 338 -12.85 36.14 2.98
CA PRO A 338 -12.10 36.90 3.97
C PRO A 338 -12.98 37.48 5.09
N MET A 339 -14.22 37.85 4.78
CA MET A 339 -15.18 38.30 5.80
C MET A 339 -15.68 37.15 6.67
N ALA A 340 -15.75 35.92 6.15
CA ALA A 340 -16.12 34.75 6.93
C ALA A 340 -15.00 34.35 7.91
N SER A 341 -13.73 34.39 7.49
CA SER A 341 -12.55 34.17 8.37
C SER A 341 -12.47 35.22 9.48
N ALA A 342 -12.72 36.49 9.16
CA ALA A 342 -12.78 37.56 10.16
C ALA A 342 -13.92 37.33 11.17
N MET A 343 -15.09 36.87 10.74
CA MET A 343 -16.23 36.61 11.63
C MET A 343 -16.01 35.38 12.53
N THR A 344 -15.39 34.31 12.05
CA THR A 344 -15.08 33.13 12.89
C THR A 344 -14.03 33.44 13.96
N SER A 345 -12.98 34.19 13.62
CA SER A 345 -11.96 34.62 14.60
C SER A 345 -12.50 35.61 15.66
N PHE A 346 -13.46 36.47 15.30
CA PHE A 346 -14.00 37.48 16.21
C PHE A 346 -15.01 36.94 17.23
N PHE A 347 -15.71 35.85 16.90
CA PHE A 347 -16.82 35.36 17.72
C PHE A 347 -16.53 34.09 18.53
N GLY A 348 -15.35 33.47 18.42
CA GLY A 348 -14.94 32.36 19.31
C GLY A 348 -15.95 31.21 19.39
N PHE A 349 -16.73 30.96 18.34
CA PHE A 349 -17.66 29.84 18.30
C PHE A 349 -16.89 28.56 17.99
N SER A 350 -16.62 27.79 19.04
CA SER A 350 -16.64 26.33 18.94
C SER A 350 -18.07 25.95 18.56
N LEU A 351 -18.24 25.46 17.33
CA LEU A 351 -19.40 24.63 16.98
C LEU A 351 -19.20 23.22 17.51
#